data_AF-A0AAJ2TMT1-F1
#
_entry.id   AF-A0AAJ2TMT1-F1
#
_cell.length_a   1.000
_cell.length_b   1.000
_cell.length_c   1.000
_cell.angle_alpha   90.00
_cell.angle_beta   90.00
_cell.angle_gamma   90.00
#
_symmetry.space_group_name_H-M   'P 1'
#
loop_
_entity.id
_entity.type
_entity.pdbx_description
1 polymer ?
#
loop_
_entity_poly.entity_id
_entity_poly.type
_entity_poly.pdbx_seq_one_letter_code
_entity_poly.pdbx_strand_id
1 'polypeptide(L)'
;MADPKYIASGELYEANAALCEFAGHWDMDGDYIRCRKCDRAQLTNYAHFQFQHAQGCAVTPTSDPHPWVTFVRLVTPIIEAVEKAVHHD
;
A
#
# COMPACT_ATOMS: atom_id res chain seq x y z
N MET A 1 10.29 2.97 -26.56
CA MET A 1 10.99 3.35 -25.32
C MET A 1 9.95 3.87 -24.36
N ALA A 2 9.90 3.36 -23.13
CA ALA A 2 8.97 3.85 -22.12
C ALA A 2 9.29 5.33 -21.82
N ASP A 3 8.25 6.16 -21.71
CA ASP A 3 8.39 7.54 -21.23
C ASP A 3 8.97 7.50 -19.81
N PRO A 4 10.13 8.14 -19.52
CA PRO A 4 10.77 8.10 -18.21
C PRO A 4 9.89 8.64 -17.06
N LYS A 5 8.76 9.29 -17.37
CA LYS A 5 7.76 9.68 -16.36
C LYS A 5 7.06 8.49 -15.68
N TYR A 6 7.08 7.32 -16.30
CA TYR A 6 6.48 6.11 -15.73
C TYR A 6 7.51 5.00 -15.80
N ILE A 7 7.83 4.39 -14.65
CA ILE A 7 8.59 3.14 -14.62
C ILE A 7 7.68 2.04 -15.17
N ALA A 8 7.53 2.03 -16.50
CA ALA A 8 6.74 1.08 -17.24
C ALA A 8 7.66 -0.07 -17.66
N SER A 9 8.24 -0.76 -16.68
CA SER A 9 8.67 -2.14 -16.93
C SER A 9 7.44 -3.02 -16.71
N GLY A 10 7.17 -3.95 -17.63
CA GLY A 10 6.09 -4.93 -17.47
C GLY A 10 6.21 -5.74 -16.16
N GLU A 11 7.41 -5.78 -15.57
CA GLU A 11 7.71 -6.42 -14.30
C GLU A 11 7.05 -5.75 -13.09
N LEU A 12 6.75 -4.45 -13.15
CA LEU A 12 6.09 -3.72 -12.04
C LEU A 12 4.59 -3.53 -12.24
N TYR A 13 4.02 -3.96 -13.38
CA TYR A 13 2.60 -3.78 -13.69
C TYR A 13 1.70 -4.36 -12.60
N GLU A 14 1.97 -5.61 -12.18
CA GLU A 14 1.19 -6.29 -11.14
C GLU A 14 1.33 -5.62 -9.78
N ALA A 15 2.53 -5.14 -9.41
CA ALA A 15 2.75 -4.43 -8.16
C ALA A 15 1.99 -3.09 -8.13
N ASN A 16 2.02 -2.35 -9.24
CA ASN A 16 1.27 -1.10 -9.39
C ASN A 16 -0.24 -1.34 -9.38
N ALA A 17 -0.73 -2.40 -10.02
CA ALA A 17 -2.15 -2.77 -9.99
C ALA A 17 -2.60 -3.10 -8.56
N ALA A 18 -1.81 -3.88 -7.83
CA ALA A 18 -2.09 -4.23 -6.44
C ALA A 18 -2.07 -3.00 -5.50
N LEU A 19 -1.21 -2.01 -5.74
CA LEU A 19 -1.27 -0.74 -5.01
C LEU A 19 -2.55 0.08 -5.31
N CYS A 20 -3.01 0.07 -6.55
CA CYS A 20 -4.28 0.73 -6.91
C CYS A 20 -5.46 0.06 -6.19
N GLU A 21 -5.48 -1.27 -6.13
CA GLU A 21 -6.50 -2.01 -5.37
C GLU A 21 -6.40 -1.69 -3.86
N PHE A 22 -5.19 -1.66 -3.31
CA PHE A 22 -4.95 -1.28 -1.91
C PHE A 22 -5.53 0.10 -1.58
N ALA A 23 -5.31 1.09 -2.45
CA ALA A 23 -5.86 2.45 -2.31
C ALA A 23 -7.40 2.50 -2.41
N GLY A 24 -8.05 1.45 -2.92
CA GLY A 24 -9.50 1.30 -2.85
C GLY A 24 -10.02 1.10 -1.43
N HIS A 25 -9.20 0.56 -0.53
CA HIS A 25 -9.57 0.19 0.84
C HIS A 25 -8.97 1.08 1.92
N TRP A 26 -7.79 1.65 1.64
CA TRP A 26 -6.98 2.36 2.62
C TRP A 26 -6.53 3.72 2.09
N ASP A 27 -6.58 4.74 2.95
CA ASP A 27 -5.93 6.03 2.72
C ASP A 27 -4.65 6.07 3.56
N MET A 28 -3.54 6.53 2.97
CA MET A 28 -2.28 6.75 3.69
C MET A 28 -2.08 8.25 3.90
N ASP A 29 -1.89 8.65 5.15
CA ASP A 29 -1.79 10.05 5.59
C ASP A 29 -0.65 10.16 6.60
N GLY A 30 0.53 10.56 6.13
CA GLY A 30 1.75 10.57 6.94
C GLY A 30 2.09 9.18 7.47
N ASP A 31 2.12 9.05 8.80
CA ASP A 31 2.38 7.81 9.53
C ASP A 31 1.09 7.03 9.88
N TYR A 32 -0.04 7.39 9.28
CA TYR A 32 -1.31 6.68 9.43
C TYR A 32 -1.73 5.93 8.16
N ILE A 33 -2.25 4.73 8.35
CA ILE A 33 -3.17 4.08 7.41
C ILE A 33 -4.58 4.20 7.97
N ARG A 34 -5.51 4.65 7.13
CA ARG A 34 -6.93 4.88 7.48
C ARG A 34 -7.84 3.97 6.68
N CYS A 35 -8.82 3.37 7.34
CA CYS A 35 -9.87 2.64 6.64
C CYS A 35 -10.82 3.62 5.94
N ARG A 36 -10.98 3.53 4.62
CA ARG A 36 -11.86 4.46 3.87
C ARG A 36 -13.35 4.35 4.20
N LYS A 37 -13.76 3.29 4.91
CA LYS A 37 -15.16 3.04 5.28
C LYS A 37 -15.53 3.52 6.67
N CYS A 38 -14.61 3.48 7.63
CA CYS A 38 -14.89 3.91 9.00
C CYS A 38 -13.95 4.98 9.55
N ASP A 39 -13.01 5.45 8.74
CA ASP A 39 -12.05 6.53 9.03
C ASP A 39 -11.15 6.31 10.25
N ARG A 40 -11.17 5.09 10.83
CA ARG A 40 -10.20 4.68 11.84
C ARG A 40 -8.82 4.71 11.24
N ALA A 41 -7.84 5.10 12.06
CA ALA A 41 -6.45 5.19 11.69
C ALA A 41 -5.59 4.25 12.54
N GLN A 42 -4.55 3.70 11.95
CA GLN A 42 -3.50 2.95 12.65
C GLN A 42 -2.15 3.58 12.33
N LEU A 43 -1.39 3.93 13.37
CA LEU A 43 -0.02 4.42 13.25
C LEU A 43 0.93 3.31 12.78
N THR A 44 1.98 3.67 12.03
CA THR A 44 2.96 2.72 11.49
C THR A 44 3.66 1.89 12.56
N ASN A 45 3.94 2.44 13.75
CA ASN A 45 4.58 1.70 14.84
C ASN A 45 3.69 0.57 15.42
N TYR A 46 2.41 0.50 15.03
CA TYR A 46 1.51 -0.60 15.35
C TYR A 46 1.30 -1.57 14.17
N ALA A 47 2.14 -1.53 13.13
CA ALA A 47 1.97 -2.31 11.90
C ALA A 47 1.71 -3.81 12.11
N HIS A 48 2.31 -4.42 13.14
CA HIS A 48 2.17 -5.85 13.43
C HIS A 48 0.93 -6.21 14.27
N PHE A 49 0.19 -5.21 14.78
CA PHE A 49 -1.08 -5.44 15.43
C PHE A 49 -2.21 -5.46 14.40
N GLN A 50 -3.26 -6.21 14.68
CA GLN A 50 -4.45 -6.22 13.83
C GLN A 50 -5.09 -4.82 13.80
N PHE A 51 -5.44 -4.36 12.61
CA PHE A 51 -6.15 -3.11 12.43
C PHE A 51 -7.51 -3.13 13.14
N GLN A 52 -7.77 -2.10 13.95
CA GLN A 52 -8.99 -2.01 14.76
C GLN A 52 -10.02 -1.10 14.07
N HIS A 53 -10.95 -1.71 13.33
CA HIS A 53 -12.08 -0.99 12.74
C HIS A 53 -13.05 -0.46 13.80
N ALA A 54 -13.84 0.56 13.44
CA ALA A 54 -14.99 0.97 14.23
C ALA A 54 -16.04 -0.15 14.28
N GLN A 55 -16.81 -0.20 15.36
CA GLN A 55 -17.91 -1.15 15.50
C GLN A 55 -18.89 -1.00 14.34
N GLY A 56 -19.26 -2.13 13.71
CA GLY A 56 -20.19 -2.14 12.57
C GLY A 56 -19.60 -1.69 11.23
N CYS A 57 -18.28 -1.51 11.14
CA CYS A 57 -17.65 -1.22 9.85
C CYS A 57 -17.91 -2.36 8.85
N ALA A 58 -18.45 -2.02 7.68
CA ALA A 58 -18.89 -2.99 6.68
C ALA A 58 -17.77 -3.86 6.10
N VAL A 59 -16.52 -3.40 6.16
CA VAL A 59 -15.37 -4.13 5.59
C VAL A 59 -14.62 -4.97 6.60
N THR A 60 -14.89 -4.86 7.90
CA THR A 60 -14.19 -5.64 8.94
C THR A 60 -14.07 -7.15 8.64
N PRO A 61 -15.09 -7.83 8.06
CA PRO A 61 -14.99 -9.27 7.78
C PRO A 61 -14.04 -9.63 6.64
N THR A 62 -13.74 -8.69 5.74
CA THR A 62 -13.03 -8.95 4.47
C THR A 62 -11.78 -8.09 4.30
N SER A 63 -11.59 -7.06 5.14
CA SER A 63 -10.45 -6.17 5.11
C SER A 63 -9.19 -6.91 5.55
N ASP A 64 -8.07 -6.53 4.95
CA ASP A 64 -6.75 -6.96 5.40
C ASP A 64 -6.52 -6.59 6.89
N PRO A 65 -6.23 -7.56 7.77
CA PRO A 65 -5.98 -7.28 9.18
C PRO A 65 -4.65 -6.54 9.43
N HIS A 66 -3.70 -6.52 8.50
CA HIS A 66 -2.38 -5.90 8.69
C HIS A 66 -1.99 -4.99 7.51
N PRO A 67 -2.72 -3.89 7.29
CA PRO A 67 -2.58 -3.09 6.08
C PRO A 67 -1.21 -2.44 5.92
N TRP A 68 -0.49 -2.14 7.02
CA TRP A 68 0.90 -1.68 6.95
C TRP A 68 1.86 -2.74 6.41
N VAL A 69 1.71 -3.99 6.86
CA VAL A 69 2.56 -5.11 6.41
C VAL A 69 2.30 -5.37 4.92
N THR A 70 1.04 -5.35 4.51
CA THR A 70 0.67 -5.46 3.10
C THR A 70 1.19 -4.29 2.29
N PHE A 71 1.05 -3.06 2.76
CA PHE A 71 1.60 -1.88 2.09
C PHE A 71 3.11 -2.03 1.83
N VAL A 72 3.89 -2.37 2.86
CA VAL A 72 5.34 -2.63 2.72
C VAL A 72 5.60 -3.69 1.64
N ARG A 73 4.91 -4.85 1.71
CA ARG A 73 5.07 -5.91 0.71
C ARG A 73 4.78 -5.46 -0.73
N LEU A 74 3.81 -4.57 -0.91
CA LEU A 74 3.44 -4.04 -2.23
C LEU A 74 4.47 -3.04 -2.75
N VAL A 75 5.01 -2.17 -1.89
CA VAL A 75 5.99 -1.15 -2.32
C VAL A 75 7.41 -1.68 -2.42
N THR A 76 7.79 -2.74 -1.70
CA THR A 76 9.15 -3.32 -1.75
C THR A 76 9.66 -3.57 -3.18
N PRO A 77 8.97 -4.31 -4.07
CA PRO A 77 9.47 -4.54 -5.43
C PRO A 77 9.61 -3.25 -6.25
N ILE A 78 8.76 -2.24 -5.96
CA ILE A 78 8.83 -0.94 -6.64
C ILE A 78 10.04 -0.15 -6.15
N ILE A 79 10.29 -0.13 -4.84
CA ILE A 79 11.48 0.49 -4.25
C ILE A 79 12.75 -0.13 -4.84
N GLU A 80 12.85 -1.46 -4.87
CA GLU A 80 14.00 -2.16 -5.44
C GLU A 80 14.23 -1.81 -6.92
N ALA A 81 13.16 -1.67 -7.70
CA ALA A 81 13.27 -1.30 -9.11
C ALA A 81 13.66 0.17 -9.30
N VAL A 82 13.11 1.08 -8.49
CA VAL A 82 13.49 2.50 -8.47
C VAL A 82 14.98 2.65 -8.11
N GLU A 83 15.45 1.98 -7.06
CA GLU A 83 16.85 2.04 -6.63
C GLU A 83 17.81 1.50 -7.70
N LYS A 84 17.46 0.38 -8.35
CA LYS A 84 18.25 -0.15 -9.48
C LYS A 84 18.35 0.84 -10.64
N ALA A 85 17.27 1.53 -10.98
CA ALA A 85 17.27 2.52 -12.06
C ALA A 85 18.25 3.68 -11.77
N VAL A 86 18.32 4.14 -10.51
CA VAL A 86 19.23 5.23 -10.09
C VAL A 86 20.71 4.84 -10.21
N HIS A 87 21.06 3.57 -10.13
CA HIS A 87 22.45 3.10 -10.24
C HIS A 87 22.94 2.89 -11.69
N HIS A 88 22.09 3.12 -12.69
CA HIS A 88 22.41 2.94 -14.11
C HIS A 88 22.49 4.26 -14.90
N ASP A 89 22.30 5.41 -14.24
CA ASP A 89 22.56 6.77 -14.74
C ASP A 89 23.87 7.35 -14.18
#